data_AF-A0A4R0DCJ1-F1
#
_entry.id   AF-A0A4R0DCJ1-F1
#
_cell.length_a   1.000
_cell.length_b   1.000
_cell.length_c   1.000
_cell.angle_alpha   90.00
_cell.angle_beta   90.00
_cell.angle_gamma   90.00
#
_symmetry.space_group_name_H-M   'P 1'
#
loop_
_entity.id
_entity.type
_entity.pdbx_description
1 polymer ?
#
loop_
_entity_poly.entity_id
_entity_poly.type
_entity_poly.pdbx_seq_one_letter_code
_entity_poly.pdbx_strand_id
1 'polypeptide(L)'
;MIKALKSKEKAKIVVHRILSDKQPIDQIKKELTNNDESEWFRVSKLAYKNYYQEQRKQREIDARSPNVACTNLDEIKEILDLNGKLIEHALCITTQVTKHDLRTIMDLSQDIPKNEHKISDYLGNLTMEPRWRSLQKKGRFEDFPFNAFSRIIEASVLSYYSQNYISSFLTLVPVIEGTLLRWMGYNGNGKKPEFEDYRKFFENFHVRQPCPGNVLFYEIYSKAALSILTNHFYKPSDQGNAYSNFNRHLAAHLLNDSPFATKENCIRLFILLDILSLLYFYENKGLDRQFYLTPEDIGSTFHVYTLCQHSKNNIHELLNV
;
A
#
# COMPACT_ATOMS: atom_id res chain seq x y z
N MET A 1 -31.47 -6.16 -24.66
CA MET A 1 -31.82 -7.11 -23.58
C MET A 1 -31.14 -6.78 -22.23
N ILE A 2 -29.86 -6.37 -22.19
CA ILE A 2 -29.11 -6.06 -20.94
C ILE A 2 -29.62 -4.82 -20.19
N LYS A 3 -30.16 -3.79 -20.87
CA LYS A 3 -30.68 -2.56 -20.23
C LYS A 3 -31.83 -2.79 -19.23
N ALA A 4 -32.55 -3.91 -19.33
CA ALA A 4 -33.67 -4.23 -18.46
C ALA A 4 -33.27 -4.97 -17.16
N LEU A 5 -32.01 -5.38 -17.03
CA LEU A 5 -31.53 -6.13 -15.87
C LEU A 5 -31.46 -5.25 -14.62
N LYS A 6 -31.90 -5.78 -13.48
CA LYS A 6 -31.74 -5.10 -12.19
C LYS A 6 -30.26 -5.10 -11.79
N SER A 7 -29.82 -4.11 -11.01
CA SER A 7 -28.40 -4.00 -10.61
C SER A 7 -27.87 -5.20 -9.86
N LYS A 8 -28.72 -5.94 -9.14
CA LYS A 8 -28.33 -7.20 -8.49
C LYS A 8 -27.94 -8.29 -9.49
N GLU A 9 -28.60 -8.34 -10.64
CA GLU A 9 -28.29 -9.28 -11.73
C GLU A 9 -27.03 -8.83 -12.46
N LYS A 10 -26.94 -7.55 -12.81
CA LYS A 10 -25.73 -6.96 -13.40
C LYS A 10 -24.50 -7.22 -12.53
N ALA A 11 -24.60 -7.06 -11.20
CA ALA A 11 -23.51 -7.31 -10.27
C ALA A 11 -22.99 -8.76 -10.31
N LYS A 12 -23.89 -9.77 -10.44
CA LYS A 12 -23.47 -11.17 -10.59
C LYS A 12 -22.73 -11.40 -11.92
N ILE A 13 -23.24 -10.78 -13.00
CA ILE A 13 -22.60 -10.84 -14.32
C ILE A 13 -21.20 -10.22 -14.27
N VAL A 14 -21.03 -9.09 -13.56
CA VAL A 14 -19.71 -8.46 -13.34
C VAL A 14 -18.75 -9.45 -12.68
N VAL A 15 -19.15 -10.08 -11.57
CA VAL A 15 -18.28 -11.05 -10.87
C VAL A 15 -17.88 -12.19 -11.79
N HIS A 16 -18.85 -12.79 -12.51
CA HIS A 16 -18.59 -13.89 -13.42
C HIS A 16 -17.64 -13.50 -14.56
N ARG A 17 -17.90 -12.39 -15.26
CA ARG A 17 -17.07 -11.93 -16.39
C ARG A 17 -15.65 -11.57 -15.98
N ILE A 18 -15.49 -11.01 -14.78
CA ILE A 18 -14.16 -10.66 -14.27
C ILE A 18 -13.36 -11.91 -13.88
N LEU A 19 -14.00 -12.92 -13.26
CA LEU A 19 -13.29 -14.09 -12.72
C LEU A 19 -13.15 -15.22 -13.73
N SER A 20 -14.21 -15.53 -14.48
CA SER A 20 -14.27 -16.64 -15.43
C SER A 20 -13.80 -16.20 -16.81
N ASP A 21 -14.34 -15.11 -17.34
CA ASP A 21 -14.08 -14.68 -18.72
C ASP A 21 -12.82 -13.80 -18.84
N LYS A 22 -12.25 -13.37 -17.70
CA LYS A 22 -11.10 -12.46 -17.61
C LYS A 22 -11.27 -11.18 -18.43
N GLN A 23 -12.51 -10.68 -18.54
CA GLN A 23 -12.81 -9.50 -19.33
C GLN A 23 -12.32 -8.20 -18.67
N PRO A 24 -11.78 -7.23 -19.44
CA PRO A 24 -11.42 -5.91 -18.93
C PRO A 24 -12.61 -5.14 -18.36
N ILE A 25 -12.39 -4.40 -17.27
CA ILE A 25 -13.45 -3.68 -16.56
C ILE A 25 -14.09 -2.60 -17.44
N ASP A 26 -13.30 -1.87 -18.22
CA ASP A 26 -13.82 -0.83 -19.12
C ASP A 26 -14.79 -1.40 -20.16
N GLN A 27 -14.53 -2.62 -20.64
CA GLN A 27 -15.44 -3.32 -21.54
C GLN A 27 -16.75 -3.70 -20.81
N ILE A 28 -16.66 -4.27 -19.61
CA ILE A 28 -17.81 -4.66 -18.81
C ILE A 28 -18.68 -3.43 -18.47
N LYS A 29 -18.05 -2.33 -18.06
CA LYS A 29 -18.71 -1.06 -17.76
C LYS A 29 -19.45 -0.52 -18.98
N LYS A 30 -18.79 -0.46 -20.14
CA LYS A 30 -19.40 -0.04 -21.39
C LYS A 30 -20.60 -0.90 -21.78
N GLU A 31 -20.50 -2.22 -21.66
CA GLU A 31 -21.56 -3.14 -22.08
C GLU A 31 -22.76 -3.17 -21.11
N LEU A 32 -22.51 -3.11 -19.79
CA LEU A 32 -23.56 -3.30 -18.77
C LEU A 32 -24.23 -1.99 -18.33
N THR A 33 -23.50 -0.88 -18.34
CA THR A 33 -24.00 0.43 -17.88
C THR A 33 -23.89 1.52 -18.94
N ASN A 34 -23.41 1.22 -20.15
CA ASN A 34 -23.22 2.22 -21.20
C ASN A 34 -22.37 3.42 -20.74
N ASN A 35 -21.36 3.14 -19.90
CA ASN A 35 -20.51 4.14 -19.25
C ASN A 35 -21.26 5.15 -18.35
N ASP A 36 -22.47 4.84 -17.88
CA ASP A 36 -23.12 5.61 -16.82
C ASP A 36 -22.35 5.40 -15.51
N GLU A 37 -21.71 6.47 -15.02
CA GLU A 37 -20.90 6.46 -13.80
C GLU A 37 -21.72 6.18 -12.54
N SER A 38 -22.94 6.72 -12.46
CA SER A 38 -23.81 6.54 -11.29
C SER A 38 -24.34 5.11 -11.23
N GLU A 39 -24.72 4.56 -12.39
CA GLU A 39 -25.11 3.15 -12.47
C GLU A 39 -23.93 2.23 -12.18
N TRP A 40 -22.76 2.49 -12.77
CA TRP A 40 -21.55 1.70 -12.56
C TRP A 40 -21.13 1.70 -11.09
N PHE A 41 -21.16 2.86 -10.42
CA PHE A 41 -20.90 2.97 -8.99
C PHE A 41 -21.77 2.00 -8.18
N ARG A 42 -23.08 1.99 -8.43
CA ARG A 42 -24.02 1.11 -7.73
C ARG A 42 -23.78 -0.37 -8.05
N VAL A 43 -23.57 -0.70 -9.33
CA VAL A 43 -23.38 -2.09 -9.78
C VAL A 43 -22.06 -2.65 -9.27
N SER A 44 -20.96 -1.91 -9.39
CA SER A 44 -19.63 -2.31 -8.93
C SER A 44 -19.59 -2.49 -7.41
N LYS A 45 -20.26 -1.62 -6.64
CA LYS A 45 -20.43 -1.78 -5.19
C LYS A 45 -21.14 -3.07 -4.81
N LEU A 46 -22.22 -3.40 -5.51
CA LEU A 46 -22.93 -4.66 -5.30
C LEU A 46 -22.10 -5.87 -5.71
N ALA A 47 -21.36 -5.77 -6.82
CA ALA A 47 -20.47 -6.83 -7.30
C ALA A 47 -19.37 -7.12 -6.26
N TYR A 48 -18.72 -6.08 -5.73
CA TYR A 48 -17.73 -6.21 -4.66
C TYR A 48 -18.32 -6.89 -3.41
N LYS A 49 -19.50 -6.44 -2.95
CA LYS A 49 -20.17 -7.06 -1.80
C LYS A 49 -20.47 -8.54 -2.01
N ASN A 50 -20.96 -8.91 -3.20
CA ASN A 50 -21.24 -10.31 -3.54
C ASN A 50 -19.96 -11.13 -3.56
N TYR A 51 -18.93 -10.65 -4.27
CA TYR A 51 -17.62 -11.29 -4.35
C TYR A 51 -17.00 -11.51 -2.96
N TYR A 52 -17.01 -10.49 -2.11
CA TYR A 52 -16.50 -10.57 -0.74
C TYR A 52 -17.23 -11.64 0.09
N GLN A 53 -18.56 -11.71 -0.02
CA GLN A 53 -19.37 -12.70 0.68
C GLN A 53 -19.11 -14.12 0.19
N GLU A 54 -18.97 -14.32 -1.13
CA GLU A 54 -18.63 -15.61 -1.72
C GLU A 54 -17.24 -16.09 -1.24
N GLN A 55 -16.27 -15.19 -1.20
CA GLN A 55 -14.91 -15.50 -0.75
C GLN A 55 -14.85 -15.86 0.74
N ARG A 56 -15.63 -15.17 1.59
CA ARG A 56 -15.77 -15.56 3.00
C ARG A 56 -16.36 -16.96 3.18
N LYS A 57 -17.42 -17.29 2.43
CA LYS A 57 -18.02 -18.62 2.46
C LYS A 57 -17.04 -19.70 1.97
N GLN A 58 -16.31 -19.42 0.90
CA GLN A 58 -15.30 -20.35 0.40
C GLN A 58 -14.22 -20.59 1.47
N ARG A 59 -13.80 -19.55 2.19
CA ARG A 59 -12.83 -19.68 3.28
C ARG A 59 -13.32 -20.55 4.43
N GLU A 60 -14.61 -20.47 4.79
CA GLU A 60 -15.21 -21.34 5.81
C GLU A 60 -15.21 -22.82 5.37
N ILE A 61 -15.38 -23.08 4.07
CA ILE A 61 -15.27 -24.42 3.50
C ILE A 61 -13.82 -24.89 3.53
N ASP A 62 -12.89 -24.05 3.08
CA ASP A 62 -11.45 -24.35 3.04
C ASP A 62 -10.91 -24.69 4.45
N ALA A 63 -11.34 -23.94 5.48
CA ALA A 63 -10.95 -24.16 6.87
C ALA A 63 -11.38 -25.52 7.44
N ARG A 64 -12.40 -26.15 6.85
CA ARG A 64 -12.89 -27.48 7.23
C ARG A 64 -12.40 -28.58 6.29
N SER A 65 -11.78 -28.19 5.18
CA SER A 65 -11.35 -29.12 4.14
C SER A 65 -10.02 -29.76 4.51
N PRO A 66 -9.90 -31.10 4.48
CA PRO A 66 -8.64 -31.77 4.75
C PRO A 66 -7.59 -31.37 3.70
N ASN A 67 -6.34 -31.22 4.13
CA ASN A 67 -5.18 -30.88 3.29
C ASN A 67 -5.25 -29.50 2.59
N VAL A 68 -6.13 -28.59 3.05
CA VAL A 68 -6.16 -27.20 2.57
C VAL A 68 -5.58 -26.29 3.63
N ALA A 69 -4.43 -25.67 3.33
CA ALA A 69 -3.83 -24.67 4.21
C ALA A 69 -4.56 -23.33 4.05
N CYS A 70 -5.15 -22.82 5.13
CA CYS A 70 -5.79 -21.51 5.14
C CYS A 70 -5.65 -20.81 6.50
N THR A 71 -5.50 -19.49 6.50
CA THR A 71 -5.62 -18.63 7.69
C THR A 71 -7.06 -18.69 8.18
N ASN A 72 -7.25 -19.01 9.46
CA ASN A 72 -8.57 -19.10 10.06
C ASN A 72 -9.20 -17.70 10.26
N LEU A 73 -10.51 -17.67 10.55
CA LEU A 73 -11.26 -16.42 10.67
C LEU A 73 -10.86 -15.58 11.90
N ASP A 74 -10.42 -16.21 12.99
CA ASP A 74 -10.01 -15.52 14.21
C ASP A 74 -8.68 -14.78 14.01
N GLU A 75 -7.70 -15.43 13.37
CA GLU A 75 -6.43 -14.81 12.96
C GLU A 75 -6.67 -13.64 11.99
N ILE A 76 -7.62 -13.76 11.06
CA ILE A 76 -8.00 -12.65 10.18
C ILE A 76 -8.54 -11.46 10.99
N LYS A 77 -9.38 -11.72 12.01
CA LYS A 77 -9.91 -10.67 12.87
C LYS A 77 -8.80 -10.00 13.68
N GLU A 78 -7.87 -10.77 14.24
CA GLU A 78 -6.70 -10.24 14.96
C GLU A 78 -5.84 -9.32 14.08
N ILE A 79 -5.61 -9.72 12.82
CA ILE A 79 -4.88 -8.89 11.84
C ILE A 79 -5.62 -7.57 11.58
N LEU A 80 -6.94 -7.62 11.41
CA LEU A 80 -7.76 -6.43 11.16
C LEU A 80 -7.76 -5.47 12.37
N ASP A 81 -7.89 -6.01 13.58
CA ASP A 81 -7.87 -5.24 14.83
C ASP A 81 -6.50 -4.60 15.05
N LEU A 82 -5.41 -5.35 14.83
CA LEU A 82 -4.06 -4.82 14.91
C LEU A 82 -3.84 -3.70 13.89
N ASN A 83 -4.22 -3.92 12.63
CA ASN A 83 -4.07 -2.90 11.59
C ASN A 83 -4.85 -1.63 11.93
N GLY A 84 -6.04 -1.76 12.53
CA GLY A 84 -6.84 -0.65 13.04
C GLY A 84 -6.10 0.22 14.06
N LYS A 85 -5.28 -0.37 14.93
CA LYS A 85 -4.44 0.38 15.88
C LYS A 85 -3.24 1.04 15.19
N LEU A 86 -2.57 0.31 14.29
CA LEU A 86 -1.35 0.81 13.62
C LEU A 86 -1.61 2.03 12.76
N ILE A 87 -2.77 2.10 12.08
CA ILE A 87 -3.09 3.21 11.18
C ILE A 87 -3.21 4.56 11.90
N GLU A 88 -3.51 4.57 13.20
CA GLU A 88 -3.55 5.79 14.02
C GLU A 88 -2.15 6.41 14.21
N HIS A 89 -1.11 5.62 13.97
CA HIS A 89 0.30 6.02 14.05
C HIS A 89 0.98 6.08 12.67
N ALA A 90 0.16 6.14 11.61
CA ALA A 90 0.59 6.07 10.22
C ALA A 90 1.45 4.82 9.89
N LEU A 91 1.17 3.70 10.55
CA LEU A 91 1.78 2.39 10.32
C LEU A 91 0.74 1.41 9.75
N CYS A 92 1.23 0.30 9.22
CA CYS A 92 0.40 -0.78 8.66
C CYS A 92 1.22 -2.07 8.62
N ILE A 93 0.54 -3.21 8.70
CA ILE A 93 1.18 -4.51 8.43
C ILE A 93 1.53 -4.56 6.94
N THR A 94 2.72 -5.06 6.59
CA THR A 94 3.21 -5.19 5.22
C THR A 94 3.20 -6.65 4.75
N THR A 95 3.32 -6.91 3.45
CA THR A 95 3.15 -8.27 2.89
C THR A 95 4.23 -9.28 3.26
N GLN A 96 5.40 -8.83 3.69
CA GLN A 96 6.52 -9.68 4.09
C GLN A 96 6.41 -10.21 5.53
N VAL A 97 5.42 -9.76 6.29
CA VAL A 97 5.23 -10.13 7.69
C VAL A 97 4.84 -11.61 7.80
N THR A 98 5.62 -12.37 8.56
CA THR A 98 5.32 -13.77 8.91
C THR A 98 4.37 -13.85 10.10
N LYS A 99 3.89 -15.05 10.42
CA LYS A 99 3.10 -15.29 11.65
C LYS A 99 3.85 -14.92 12.92
N HIS A 100 5.18 -15.11 12.94
CA HIS A 100 6.01 -14.72 14.07
C HIS A 100 6.03 -13.20 14.22
N ASP A 101 6.30 -12.49 13.11
CA ASP A 101 6.29 -11.03 13.08
C ASP A 101 4.96 -10.44 13.54
N LEU A 102 3.84 -11.02 13.09
CA LEU A 102 2.50 -10.60 13.51
C LEU A 102 2.34 -10.67 15.02
N ARG A 103 2.73 -11.78 15.65
CA ARG A 103 2.65 -11.95 17.12
C ARG A 103 3.51 -10.94 17.85
N THR A 104 4.74 -10.74 17.40
CA THR A 104 5.65 -9.74 17.97
C THR A 104 5.05 -8.35 17.91
N ILE A 105 4.47 -7.96 16.77
CA ILE A 105 3.81 -6.66 16.61
C ILE A 105 2.56 -6.56 17.48
N MET A 106 1.77 -7.64 17.59
CA MET A 106 0.60 -7.69 18.48
C MET A 106 0.98 -7.48 19.94
N ASP A 107 2.03 -8.15 20.43
CA ASP A 107 2.52 -8.00 21.80
C ASP A 107 2.99 -6.56 22.07
N LEU A 108 3.78 -5.98 21.14
CA LEU A 108 4.21 -4.59 21.23
C LEU A 108 3.03 -3.61 21.20
N SER A 109 1.94 -3.95 20.48
CA SER A 109 0.76 -3.09 20.32
C SER A 109 -0.11 -2.96 21.57
N GLN A 110 0.08 -3.81 22.58
CA GLN A 110 -0.71 -3.78 23.81
C GLN A 110 -0.48 -2.48 24.62
N ASP A 111 0.71 -1.89 24.50
CA ASP A 111 1.14 -0.69 25.25
C ASP A 111 1.38 0.53 24.35
N ILE A 112 0.63 0.66 23.25
CA ILE A 112 0.62 1.89 22.44
C ILE A 112 0.03 3.06 23.27
N PRO A 113 0.61 4.27 23.25
CA PRO A 113 1.67 4.74 22.35
C PRO A 113 3.11 4.52 22.85
N LYS A 114 3.34 4.01 24.07
CA LYS A 114 4.68 3.91 24.67
C LYS A 114 5.65 3.08 23.83
N ASN A 115 5.18 1.98 23.24
CA ASN A 115 5.99 1.06 22.44
C ASN A 115 5.97 1.37 20.93
N GLU A 116 5.36 2.47 20.48
CA GLU A 116 5.20 2.76 19.04
C GLU A 116 6.54 2.82 18.30
N HIS A 117 7.56 3.46 18.89
CA HIS A 117 8.92 3.49 18.32
C HIS A 117 9.50 2.09 18.09
N LYS A 118 9.25 1.12 18.99
CA LYS A 118 9.69 -0.28 18.83
C LYS A 118 8.95 -0.96 17.68
N ILE A 119 7.67 -0.67 17.51
CA ILE A 119 6.88 -1.18 16.39
C ILE A 119 7.41 -0.61 15.08
N SER A 120 7.64 0.72 15.04
CA SER A 120 8.24 1.40 13.89
C SER A 120 9.62 0.82 13.55
N ASP A 121 10.47 0.58 14.55
CA ASP A 121 11.78 -0.05 14.34
C ASP A 121 11.66 -1.48 13.82
N TYR A 122 10.75 -2.28 14.36
CA TYR A 122 10.53 -3.66 13.92
C TYR A 122 10.04 -3.70 12.47
N LEU A 123 8.98 -2.95 12.16
CA LEU A 123 8.46 -2.80 10.80
C LEU A 123 9.52 -2.19 9.87
N GLY A 124 10.32 -1.26 10.37
CA GLY A 124 11.42 -0.62 9.67
C GLY A 124 12.52 -1.61 9.29
N ASN A 125 12.88 -2.52 10.18
CA ASN A 125 13.85 -3.58 9.89
C ASN A 125 13.34 -4.54 8.81
N LEU A 126 12.04 -4.87 8.81
CA LEU A 126 11.44 -5.69 7.76
C LEU A 126 11.32 -4.93 6.43
N THR A 127 10.92 -3.67 6.48
CA THR A 127 10.65 -2.85 5.30
C THR A 127 11.96 -2.43 4.65
N MET A 128 12.95 -2.02 5.42
CA MET A 128 14.23 -1.53 4.94
C MET A 128 15.30 -2.61 4.91
N GLU A 129 14.92 -3.89 4.92
CA GLU A 129 15.86 -4.98 4.67
C GLU A 129 16.34 -4.92 3.19
N PRO A 130 17.66 -4.96 2.92
CA PRO A 130 18.20 -4.80 1.57
C PRO A 130 17.62 -5.75 0.52
N ARG A 131 17.41 -7.03 0.86
CA ARG A 131 16.83 -8.00 -0.06
C ARG A 131 15.38 -7.65 -0.35
N TRP A 132 14.59 -7.27 0.65
CA TRP A 132 13.22 -6.82 0.47
C TRP A 132 13.11 -5.55 -0.38
N ARG A 133 13.94 -4.52 -0.13
CA ARG A 133 13.99 -3.32 -0.99
C ARG A 133 14.36 -3.66 -2.44
N SER A 134 15.25 -4.63 -2.65
CA SER A 134 15.64 -5.08 -4.00
C SER A 134 14.49 -5.78 -4.71
N LEU A 135 13.77 -6.64 -4.00
CA LEU A 135 12.55 -7.29 -4.46
C LEU A 135 11.46 -6.27 -4.81
N GLN A 136 11.24 -5.26 -3.97
CA GLN A 136 10.28 -4.18 -4.26
C GLN A 136 10.66 -3.39 -5.51
N LYS A 137 11.94 -3.02 -5.65
CA LYS A 137 12.44 -2.31 -6.85
C LYS A 137 12.13 -3.09 -8.12
N LYS A 138 12.61 -4.35 -8.18
CA LYS A 138 12.52 -5.20 -9.37
C LYS A 138 11.12 -5.72 -9.65
N GLY A 139 10.39 -6.07 -8.61
CA GLY A 139 9.08 -6.71 -8.74
C GLY A 139 7.93 -5.72 -8.87
N ARG A 140 8.11 -4.46 -8.43
CA ARG A 140 7.01 -3.49 -8.34
C ARG A 140 7.36 -2.10 -8.84
N PHE A 141 8.47 -1.51 -8.38
CA PHE A 141 8.75 -0.09 -8.69
C PHE A 141 9.23 0.15 -10.13
N GLU A 142 9.75 -0.87 -10.81
CA GLU A 142 10.11 -0.80 -12.23
C GLU A 142 8.90 -0.96 -13.17
N ASP A 143 7.70 -1.23 -12.63
CA ASP A 143 6.44 -1.31 -13.37
C ASP A 143 5.60 -0.03 -13.24
N PHE A 144 4.69 0.22 -14.19
CA PHE A 144 3.77 1.37 -14.14
C PHE A 144 2.86 1.28 -12.89
N PRO A 145 2.52 2.39 -12.21
CA PRO A 145 2.88 3.80 -12.48
C PRO A 145 4.20 4.24 -11.84
N PHE A 146 4.89 3.35 -11.14
CA PHE A 146 6.09 3.65 -10.33
C PHE A 146 7.36 3.75 -11.17
N ASN A 147 7.40 3.12 -12.33
CA ASN A 147 8.58 3.03 -13.21
C ASN A 147 9.26 4.37 -13.47
N ALA A 148 8.49 5.44 -13.66
CA ALA A 148 9.02 6.78 -13.88
C ALA A 148 9.74 7.39 -12.67
N PHE A 149 9.45 6.87 -11.48
CA PHE A 149 10.06 7.27 -10.21
C PHE A 149 11.05 6.24 -9.67
N SER A 150 11.21 5.08 -10.31
CA SER A 150 12.07 3.97 -9.85
C SER A 150 13.47 4.41 -9.41
N ARG A 151 14.15 5.26 -10.20
CA ARG A 151 15.48 5.82 -9.89
C ARG A 151 15.44 6.78 -8.70
N ILE A 152 14.37 7.55 -8.55
CA ILE A 152 14.17 8.50 -7.44
C ILE A 152 13.87 7.73 -6.14
N ILE A 153 13.07 6.66 -6.23
CA ILE A 153 12.84 5.73 -5.12
C ILE A 153 14.15 5.11 -4.67
N GLU A 154 14.96 4.61 -5.61
CA GLU A 154 16.30 4.07 -5.31
C GLU A 154 17.19 5.11 -4.62
N ALA A 155 17.24 6.35 -5.10
CA ALA A 155 17.99 7.42 -4.45
C ALA A 155 17.52 7.69 -3.01
N SER A 156 16.21 7.62 -2.74
CA SER A 156 15.68 7.74 -1.38
C SER A 156 16.07 6.56 -0.50
N VAL A 157 16.08 5.32 -1.03
CA VAL A 157 16.56 4.13 -0.30
C VAL A 157 18.04 4.26 0.07
N LEU A 158 18.89 4.67 -0.87
CA LEU A 158 20.32 4.89 -0.62
C LEU A 158 20.55 6.02 0.41
N SER A 159 19.75 7.09 0.34
CA SER A 159 19.79 8.17 1.33
C SER A 159 19.39 7.68 2.71
N TYR A 160 18.37 6.81 2.82
CA TYR A 160 17.97 6.20 4.07
C TYR A 160 19.08 5.33 4.68
N TYR A 161 19.71 4.47 3.89
CA TYR A 161 20.83 3.64 4.38
C TYR A 161 22.03 4.48 4.82
N SER A 162 22.25 5.62 4.16
CA SER A 162 23.24 6.61 4.56
C SER A 162 22.81 7.46 5.77
N GLN A 163 21.63 7.22 6.34
CA GLN A 163 20.96 8.02 7.38
C GLN A 163 20.77 9.50 7.05
N ASN A 164 20.80 9.85 5.77
CA ASN A 164 20.36 11.15 5.33
C ASN A 164 18.83 11.13 5.21
N TYR A 165 18.16 11.13 6.37
CA TYR A 165 16.71 11.07 6.47
C TYR A 165 16.02 12.28 5.85
N ILE A 166 16.66 13.46 5.88
CA ILE A 166 16.18 14.67 5.21
C ILE A 166 16.08 14.42 3.70
N SER A 167 17.18 13.98 3.08
CA SER A 167 17.17 13.67 1.64
C SER A 167 16.21 12.53 1.34
N SER A 168 16.18 11.46 2.15
CA SER A 168 15.26 10.33 1.93
C SER A 168 13.81 10.78 1.95
N PHE A 169 13.40 11.54 2.97
CA PHE A 169 12.04 12.03 3.16
C PHE A 169 11.64 12.97 2.02
N LEU A 170 12.42 14.03 1.78
CA LEU A 170 12.10 15.05 0.77
C LEU A 170 12.15 14.51 -0.66
N THR A 171 12.94 13.46 -0.92
CA THR A 171 12.95 12.76 -2.21
C THR A 171 11.68 11.94 -2.42
N LEU A 172 11.14 11.34 -1.36
CA LEU A 172 10.05 10.37 -1.46
C LEU A 172 8.65 11.00 -1.41
N VAL A 173 8.50 12.16 -0.75
CA VAL A 173 7.25 12.95 -0.76
C VAL A 173 6.70 13.22 -2.18
N PRO A 174 7.48 13.82 -3.12
CA PRO A 174 6.98 14.07 -4.48
C PRO A 174 6.77 12.79 -5.29
N VAL A 175 7.46 11.69 -4.95
CA VAL A 175 7.23 10.38 -5.57
C VAL A 175 5.85 9.83 -5.23
N ILE A 176 5.44 9.91 -3.96
CA ILE A 176 4.10 9.47 -3.54
C ILE A 176 3.02 10.29 -4.27
N GLU A 177 3.15 11.62 -4.28
CA GLU A 177 2.21 12.49 -4.99
C GLU A 177 2.18 12.18 -6.50
N GLY A 178 3.35 12.08 -7.13
CA GLY A 178 3.48 11.78 -8.55
C GLY A 178 2.91 10.41 -8.94
N THR A 179 3.09 9.40 -8.07
CA THR A 179 2.53 8.06 -8.25
C THR A 179 1.00 8.10 -8.21
N LEU A 180 0.42 8.76 -7.21
CA LEU A 180 -1.03 8.90 -7.08
C LEU A 180 -1.63 9.61 -8.29
N LEU A 181 -1.02 10.71 -8.73
CA LEU A 181 -1.46 11.45 -9.91
C LEU A 181 -1.47 10.56 -11.17
N ARG A 182 -0.37 9.84 -11.44
CA ARG A 182 -0.28 8.95 -12.60
C ARG A 182 -1.27 7.80 -12.54
N TRP A 183 -1.45 7.21 -11.35
CA TRP A 183 -2.41 6.13 -11.15
C TRP A 183 -3.85 6.60 -11.40
N MET A 184 -4.17 7.84 -11.05
CA MET A 184 -5.45 8.48 -11.38
C MET A 184 -5.57 8.91 -12.86
N GLY A 185 -4.55 8.65 -13.68
CA GLY A 185 -4.53 9.00 -15.10
C GLY A 185 -4.11 10.45 -15.40
N TYR A 186 -3.66 11.22 -14.41
CA TYR A 186 -3.16 12.57 -14.65
C TYR A 186 -1.77 12.52 -15.31
N ASN A 187 -1.69 13.05 -16.53
CA ASN A 187 -0.48 13.09 -17.36
C ASN A 187 0.16 14.48 -17.45
N GLY A 188 -0.26 15.43 -16.61
CA GLY A 188 0.19 16.82 -16.65
C GLY A 188 -0.74 17.77 -17.40
N ASN A 189 -1.75 17.26 -18.10
CA ASN A 189 -2.75 18.06 -18.81
C ASN A 189 -4.10 18.04 -18.09
N GLY A 190 -4.83 19.15 -18.16
CA GLY A 190 -6.16 19.29 -17.56
C GLY A 190 -6.13 19.66 -16.07
N LYS A 191 -7.26 19.45 -15.38
CA LYS A 191 -7.37 19.76 -13.95
C LYS A 191 -6.57 18.72 -13.14
N LYS A 192 -5.57 19.20 -12.40
CA LYS A 192 -4.83 18.37 -11.44
C LYS A 192 -5.81 17.86 -10.35
N PRO A 193 -5.81 16.55 -10.04
CA PRO A 193 -6.54 16.02 -8.89
C PRO A 193 -6.21 16.75 -7.60
N GLU A 194 -7.25 17.08 -6.84
CA GLU A 194 -7.14 17.68 -5.50
C GLU A 194 -7.22 16.59 -4.41
N PHE A 195 -7.01 16.99 -3.16
CA PHE A 195 -7.01 16.05 -2.04
C PHE A 195 -8.30 15.23 -1.92
N GLU A 196 -9.44 15.88 -2.16
CA GLU A 196 -10.74 15.22 -2.14
C GLU A 196 -10.85 14.12 -3.22
N ASP A 197 -10.18 14.30 -4.35
CA ASP A 197 -10.13 13.29 -5.41
C ASP A 197 -9.30 12.08 -4.97
N TYR A 198 -8.19 12.27 -4.25
CA TYR A 198 -7.44 11.15 -3.63
C TYR A 198 -8.29 10.40 -2.62
N ARG A 199 -9.01 11.11 -1.74
CA ARG A 199 -9.90 10.50 -0.75
C ARG A 199 -10.95 9.62 -1.43
N LYS A 200 -11.69 10.18 -2.37
CA LYS A 200 -12.69 9.45 -3.17
C LYS A 200 -12.09 8.30 -3.96
N PHE A 201 -10.85 8.43 -4.44
CA PHE A 201 -10.16 7.36 -5.15
C PHE A 201 -10.01 6.13 -4.26
N PHE A 202 -9.54 6.25 -3.03
CA PHE A 202 -9.41 5.08 -2.14
C PHE A 202 -10.75 4.62 -1.57
N GLU A 203 -11.66 5.53 -1.21
CA GLU A 203 -13.01 5.16 -0.72
C GLU A 203 -13.82 4.37 -1.75
N ASN A 204 -13.67 4.71 -3.03
CA ASN A 204 -14.46 4.14 -4.12
C ASN A 204 -13.70 3.11 -4.94
N PHE A 205 -12.72 2.42 -4.35
CA PHE A 205 -11.87 1.41 -5.02
C PHE A 205 -12.64 0.41 -5.89
N HIS A 206 -13.85 0.03 -5.46
CA HIS A 206 -14.72 -0.92 -6.16
C HIS A 206 -15.08 -0.49 -7.59
N VAL A 207 -15.01 0.81 -7.90
CA VAL A 207 -15.25 1.37 -9.23
C VAL A 207 -14.13 0.95 -10.18
N ARG A 208 -12.89 0.86 -9.68
CA ARG A 208 -11.72 0.45 -10.46
C ARG A 208 -11.59 -1.06 -10.52
N GLN A 209 -11.80 -1.76 -9.41
CA GLN A 209 -11.70 -3.22 -9.36
C GLN A 209 -12.68 -3.80 -8.33
N PRO A 210 -13.88 -4.25 -8.75
CA PRO A 210 -14.87 -4.83 -7.85
C PRO A 210 -14.54 -6.26 -7.43
N CYS A 211 -13.60 -6.97 -8.10
CA CYS A 211 -13.20 -8.33 -7.72
C CYS A 211 -11.66 -8.42 -7.62
N PRO A 212 -11.04 -7.82 -6.59
CA PRO A 212 -9.58 -7.77 -6.43
C PRO A 212 -8.98 -9.16 -6.29
N GLY A 213 -7.67 -9.29 -6.55
CA GLY A 213 -6.96 -10.57 -6.37
C GLY A 213 -6.92 -11.09 -4.93
N ASN A 214 -7.09 -10.21 -3.93
CA ASN A 214 -7.20 -10.56 -2.52
C ASN A 214 -8.32 -9.72 -1.88
N VAL A 215 -9.15 -10.37 -1.08
CA VAL A 215 -10.43 -9.81 -0.58
C VAL A 215 -10.24 -9.03 0.72
N LEU A 216 -9.31 -9.48 1.56
CA LEU A 216 -8.90 -8.80 2.81
C LEU A 216 -7.96 -7.63 2.54
N PHE A 217 -7.42 -7.61 1.33
CA PHE A 217 -6.47 -6.63 0.87
C PHE A 217 -7.00 -5.18 0.96
N TYR A 218 -8.26 -4.94 0.60
CA TYR A 218 -8.83 -3.61 0.73
C TYR A 218 -9.03 -3.21 2.20
N GLU A 219 -9.54 -4.10 3.04
CA GLU A 219 -9.82 -3.82 4.46
C GLU A 219 -8.55 -3.48 5.26
N ILE A 220 -7.40 -4.03 4.85
CA ILE A 220 -6.11 -3.75 5.48
C ILE A 220 -5.44 -2.56 4.79
N TYR A 221 -5.11 -2.71 3.50
CA TYR A 221 -4.17 -1.85 2.81
C TYR A 221 -4.81 -0.60 2.21
N SER A 222 -6.03 -0.71 1.66
CA SER A 222 -6.73 0.46 1.13
C SER A 222 -7.20 1.38 2.24
N LYS A 223 -7.74 0.80 3.32
CA LYS A 223 -8.09 1.53 4.53
C LYS A 223 -6.85 2.18 5.17
N ALA A 224 -5.73 1.48 5.24
CA ALA A 224 -4.47 2.05 5.72
C ALA A 224 -3.99 3.19 4.83
N ALA A 225 -3.91 3.00 3.51
CA ALA A 225 -3.52 4.06 2.57
C ALA A 225 -4.42 5.28 2.72
N LEU A 226 -5.74 5.10 2.75
CA LEU A 226 -6.71 6.17 2.96
C LEU A 226 -6.43 6.91 4.27
N SER A 227 -6.36 6.19 5.40
CA SER A 227 -6.13 6.80 6.72
C SER A 227 -4.79 7.54 6.79
N ILE A 228 -3.70 6.92 6.30
CA ILE A 228 -2.37 7.53 6.27
C ILE A 228 -2.38 8.82 5.44
N LEU A 229 -3.00 8.77 4.25
CA LEU A 229 -3.09 9.92 3.36
C LEU A 229 -3.93 11.04 3.97
N THR A 230 -5.10 10.73 4.55
CA THR A 230 -6.05 11.75 5.02
C THR A 230 -5.71 12.31 6.40
N ASN A 231 -5.33 11.44 7.33
CA ASN A 231 -5.19 11.80 8.74
C ASN A 231 -3.75 12.20 9.09
N HIS A 232 -2.80 12.00 8.17
CA HIS A 232 -1.40 12.33 8.41
C HIS A 232 -0.76 13.07 7.24
N PHE A 233 -0.58 12.39 6.10
CA PHE A 233 0.30 12.87 5.03
C PHE A 233 -0.20 14.16 4.34
N TYR A 234 -1.49 14.23 3.99
CA TYR A 234 -2.15 15.41 3.41
C TYR A 234 -3.01 16.17 4.42
N LYS A 235 -2.89 15.87 5.73
CA LYS A 235 -3.73 16.51 6.75
C LYS A 235 -3.59 18.04 6.67
N PRO A 236 -4.70 18.79 6.51
CA PRO A 236 -4.66 20.25 6.52
C PRO A 236 -4.07 20.78 7.83
N SER A 237 -3.22 21.81 7.76
CA SER A 237 -2.52 22.36 8.93
C SER A 237 -3.46 23.04 9.94
N ASP A 238 -4.67 23.41 9.51
CA ASP A 238 -5.74 23.97 10.35
C ASP A 238 -6.57 22.90 11.07
N GLN A 239 -6.43 21.61 10.73
CA GLN A 239 -7.17 20.49 11.32
C GLN A 239 -6.37 19.73 12.40
N GLY A 240 -5.35 20.38 12.96
CA GLY A 240 -4.47 19.86 14.00
C GLY A 240 -3.26 19.11 13.46
N ASN A 241 -2.46 18.53 14.36
CA ASN A 241 -1.18 17.95 14.00
C ASN A 241 -1.32 16.51 13.48
N ALA A 242 -0.50 16.14 12.49
CA ALA A 242 -0.31 14.76 12.11
C ALA A 242 0.56 14.04 13.16
N TYR A 243 0.39 12.73 13.31
CA TYR A 243 1.23 11.92 14.19
C TYR A 243 2.72 12.13 13.89
N SER A 244 3.51 12.45 14.93
CA SER A 244 4.95 12.68 14.84
C SER A 244 5.37 13.62 13.70
N ASN A 245 4.56 14.64 13.39
CA ASN A 245 4.82 15.60 12.33
C ASN A 245 4.95 14.97 10.92
N PHE A 246 4.39 13.77 10.73
CA PHE A 246 4.35 13.06 9.45
C PHE A 246 3.34 13.70 8.49
N ASN A 247 3.75 14.82 7.88
CA ASN A 247 2.90 15.64 7.03
C ASN A 247 3.70 16.32 5.92
N ARG A 248 3.20 16.27 4.68
CA ARG A 248 3.91 16.85 3.53
C ARG A 248 3.98 18.38 3.57
N HIS A 249 2.92 19.04 4.07
CA HIS A 249 2.86 20.50 4.11
C HIS A 249 3.87 21.02 5.13
N LEU A 250 3.98 20.34 6.27
CA LEU A 250 5.00 20.66 7.24
C LEU A 250 6.42 20.50 6.66
N ALA A 251 6.68 19.39 5.98
CA ALA A 251 7.98 19.14 5.34
C ALA A 251 8.32 20.15 4.23
N ALA A 252 7.33 20.53 3.42
CA ALA A 252 7.52 21.44 2.28
C ALA A 252 7.62 22.91 2.69
N HIS A 253 6.92 23.32 3.74
CA HIS A 253 6.83 24.72 4.16
C HIS A 253 7.60 25.05 5.43
N LEU A 254 8.20 24.05 6.09
CA LEU A 254 8.97 24.20 7.33
C LEU A 254 8.21 25.03 8.37
N LEU A 255 6.90 24.77 8.51
CA LEU A 255 5.98 25.61 9.30
C LEU A 255 6.29 25.61 10.81
N ASN A 256 7.14 24.69 11.26
CA ASN A 256 7.66 24.64 12.62
C ASN A 256 9.09 24.07 12.65
N ASP A 257 9.80 24.30 13.75
CA ASP A 257 11.14 23.75 13.99
C ASP A 257 11.12 22.25 14.37
N SER A 258 9.96 21.60 14.30
CA SER A 258 9.85 20.22 14.74
C SER A 258 10.45 19.27 13.70
N PRO A 259 11.22 18.26 14.13
CA PRO A 259 11.85 17.32 13.21
C PRO A 259 10.78 16.50 12.49
N PHE A 260 10.70 16.63 11.16
CA PHE A 260 9.84 15.82 10.30
C PHE A 260 10.61 14.68 9.63
N ALA A 261 11.90 14.89 9.33
CA ALA A 261 12.75 13.94 8.63
C ALA A 261 13.45 12.98 9.61
N THR A 262 12.68 12.23 10.39
CA THR A 262 13.21 11.19 11.28
C THR A 262 13.28 9.83 10.59
N LYS A 263 14.03 8.89 11.16
CA LYS A 263 14.09 7.49 10.71
C LYS A 263 12.69 6.88 10.58
N GLU A 264 11.85 7.06 11.60
CA GLU A 264 10.49 6.54 11.71
C GLU A 264 9.59 7.14 10.63
N ASN A 265 9.70 8.44 10.38
CA ASN A 265 8.93 9.10 9.33
C ASN A 265 9.35 8.66 7.92
N CYS A 266 10.64 8.38 7.69
CA CYS A 266 11.08 7.73 6.45
C CYS A 266 10.49 6.31 6.33
N ILE A 267 10.49 5.51 7.40
CA ILE A 267 9.86 4.18 7.43
C ILE A 267 8.39 4.27 7.05
N ARG A 268 7.63 5.22 7.62
CA ARG A 268 6.22 5.47 7.28
C ARG A 268 6.02 5.80 5.79
N LEU A 269 6.90 6.59 5.17
CA LEU A 269 6.82 6.85 3.73
C LEU A 269 7.07 5.58 2.91
N PHE A 270 8.04 4.74 3.29
CA PHE A 270 8.31 3.49 2.59
C PHE A 270 7.18 2.47 2.76
N ILE A 271 6.59 2.37 3.95
CA ILE A 271 5.40 1.56 4.19
C ILE A 271 4.25 2.05 3.30
N LEU A 272 3.99 3.36 3.26
CA LEU A 272 2.96 3.92 2.37
C LEU A 272 3.25 3.59 0.90
N LEU A 273 4.49 3.75 0.44
CA LEU A 273 4.87 3.41 -0.94
C LEU A 273 4.63 1.93 -1.27
N ASP A 274 5.04 1.02 -0.37
CA ASP A 274 4.82 -0.42 -0.51
C ASP A 274 3.34 -0.75 -0.63
N ILE A 275 2.51 -0.14 0.22
CA ILE A 275 1.06 -0.31 0.22
C ILE A 275 0.45 0.17 -1.10
N LEU A 276 0.85 1.34 -1.59
CA LEU A 276 0.37 1.88 -2.86
C LEU A 276 0.74 0.95 -4.02
N SER A 277 1.97 0.43 -4.04
CA SER A 277 2.39 -0.51 -5.08
C SER A 277 1.55 -1.78 -5.05
N LEU A 278 1.36 -2.34 -3.86
CA LEU A 278 0.57 -3.54 -3.67
C LEU A 278 -0.90 -3.34 -4.09
N LEU A 279 -1.48 -2.18 -3.77
CA LEU A 279 -2.84 -1.82 -4.18
C LEU A 279 -2.98 -1.79 -5.68
N TYR A 280 -2.05 -1.13 -6.35
CA TYR A 280 -2.00 -1.11 -7.80
C TYR A 280 -1.93 -2.54 -8.38
N PHE A 281 -1.08 -3.42 -7.85
CA PHE A 281 -0.95 -4.78 -8.38
C PHE A 281 -2.22 -5.63 -8.22
N TYR A 282 -2.87 -5.59 -7.04
CA TYR A 282 -4.11 -6.35 -6.83
C TYR A 282 -5.30 -5.81 -7.63
N GLU A 283 -5.29 -4.52 -7.98
CA GLU A 283 -6.27 -3.93 -8.88
C GLU A 283 -6.11 -4.43 -10.33
N ASN A 284 -4.87 -4.68 -10.77
CA ASN A 284 -4.55 -5.02 -12.16
C ASN A 284 -4.43 -6.54 -12.44
N LYS A 285 -4.60 -7.40 -11.43
CA LYS A 285 -4.63 -8.88 -11.56
C LYS A 285 -3.41 -9.51 -12.26
N GLY A 286 -2.26 -8.85 -12.21
CA GLY A 286 -1.00 -9.44 -12.67
C GLY A 286 -0.49 -10.50 -11.70
N LEU A 287 0.40 -11.37 -12.18
CA LEU A 287 1.28 -12.12 -11.27
C LEU A 287 2.14 -11.10 -10.52
N ASP A 288 2.14 -11.17 -9.19
CA ASP A 288 3.03 -10.33 -8.39
C ASP A 288 4.47 -10.81 -8.59
N ARG A 289 5.16 -10.15 -9.51
CA ARG A 289 6.51 -10.51 -9.96
C ARG A 289 7.49 -10.60 -8.82
N GLN A 290 7.25 -9.86 -7.73
CA GLN A 290 8.08 -9.90 -6.54
C GLN A 290 8.33 -11.33 -6.02
N PHE A 291 7.33 -12.21 -6.11
CA PHE A 291 7.43 -13.59 -5.61
C PHE A 291 8.10 -14.56 -6.59
N TYR A 292 8.40 -14.12 -7.81
CA TYR A 292 9.00 -14.95 -8.86
C TYR A 292 10.43 -14.53 -9.21
N LEU A 293 10.96 -13.49 -8.56
CA LEU A 293 12.34 -13.05 -8.74
C LEU A 293 13.30 -14.03 -8.09
N THR A 294 14.37 -14.36 -8.81
CA THR A 294 15.47 -15.17 -8.31
C THR A 294 16.56 -14.29 -7.65
N PRO A 295 17.51 -14.87 -6.90
CA PRO A 295 18.66 -14.14 -6.38
C PRO A 295 19.47 -13.42 -7.47
N GLU A 296 19.56 -13.99 -8.66
CA GLU A 296 20.26 -13.39 -9.81
C GLU A 296 19.56 -12.10 -10.28
N ASP A 297 18.23 -12.09 -10.32
CA ASP A 297 17.45 -10.92 -10.76
C ASP A 297 17.69 -9.68 -9.88
N ILE A 298 17.89 -9.89 -8.58
CA ILE A 298 18.06 -8.81 -7.60
C ILE A 298 19.51 -8.58 -7.17
N GLY A 299 20.45 -9.45 -7.55
CA GLY A 299 21.77 -9.54 -6.95
C GLY A 299 22.58 -8.24 -6.99
N SER A 300 22.56 -7.53 -8.11
CA SER A 300 23.27 -6.25 -8.26
C SER A 300 22.71 -5.16 -7.35
N THR A 301 21.38 -5.06 -7.27
CA THR A 301 20.70 -4.07 -6.42
C THR A 301 20.89 -4.42 -4.93
N PHE A 302 20.76 -5.71 -4.59
CA PHE A 302 20.98 -6.20 -3.24
C PHE A 302 22.39 -5.91 -2.75
N HIS A 303 23.40 -6.15 -3.59
CA HIS A 303 24.79 -5.86 -3.27
C HIS A 303 25.01 -4.37 -2.95
N VAL A 304 24.50 -3.47 -3.80
CA VAL A 304 24.62 -2.01 -3.57
C VAL A 304 23.94 -1.60 -2.26
N TYR A 305 22.72 -2.07 -2.01
CA TYR A 305 21.96 -1.75 -0.80
C TYR A 305 22.67 -2.24 0.46
N THR A 306 23.17 -3.47 0.45
CA THR A 306 23.95 -4.05 1.55
C THR A 306 25.25 -3.29 1.79
N LEU A 307 25.98 -2.90 0.74
CA LEU A 307 27.18 -2.07 0.86
C LEU A 307 26.87 -0.71 1.49
N CYS A 308 25.81 -0.02 1.05
CA CYS A 308 25.44 1.27 1.62
C CYS A 308 24.96 1.17 3.08
N GLN A 309 24.33 0.06 3.45
CA GLN A 309 23.93 -0.18 4.84
C GLN A 309 25.15 -0.46 5.74
N HIS A 310 26.16 -1.18 5.23
CA HIS A 310 27.35 -1.58 5.99
C HIS A 310 28.54 -0.63 5.91
N SER A 311 28.66 0.21 4.88
CA SER A 311 29.74 1.21 4.76
C SER A 311 29.80 2.14 5.98
N LYS A 312 28.71 2.24 6.72
CA LYS A 312 28.58 2.92 7.99
C LYS A 312 29.22 2.19 9.19
N ASN A 313 29.23 0.85 9.23
CA ASN A 313 29.91 0.11 10.31
C ASN A 313 31.40 0.45 10.34
N ASN A 314 32.00 0.66 9.16
CA ASN A 314 33.42 0.98 9.03
C ASN A 314 33.74 2.48 9.24
N ILE A 315 32.82 3.40 8.89
CA ILE A 315 33.07 4.85 9.04
C ILE A 315 32.99 5.30 10.51
N HIS A 316 32.11 4.73 11.33
CA HIS A 316 32.13 5.01 12.78
C HIS A 316 33.32 4.39 13.51
N GLU A 317 33.89 3.29 13.02
CA GLU A 317 35.15 2.74 13.51
C GLU A 317 36.35 3.64 13.14
N LEU A 318 36.32 4.27 11.95
CA LEU A 318 37.36 5.20 11.49
C LEU A 318 37.32 6.58 12.16
N LEU A 319 36.17 7.00 12.69
CA LEU A 319 35.99 8.29 13.37
C LEU A 319 36.14 8.21 14.90
N ASN A 320 36.39 7.01 15.44
CA ASN A 320 36.66 6.76 16.87
C ASN A 320 38.16 6.44 17.14
N VAL A 321 39.07 6.92 16.29
CA VAL A 321 40.53 6.89 16.49
C VAL A 321 41.06 8.30 16.73
#